data_AF-A0A7S4FUD5-F1
#
_entry.id   AF-A0A7S4FUD5-F1
#
_cell.length_a   1.000
_cell.length_b   1.000
_cell.length_c   1.000
_cell.angle_alpha   90.00
_cell.angle_beta   90.00
_cell.angle_gamma   90.00
#
_symmetry.space_group_name_H-M   'P 1'
#
loop_
_entity.id
_entity.type
_entity.pdbx_description
1 polymer ?
#
loop_
_entity_poly.entity_id
_entity_poly.type
_entity_poly.pdbx_seq_one_letter_code
_entity_poly.pdbx_strand_id
1 'polypeptide(L)'
;SDIVPHCARSLPAVCRIPGRGAATLISIVEDEYGILLTTIHVVGSKQEAMGMVASFHDNDVRKRRIECRLRPDKMFYTPKPPIDTYLQDPNKQLGDEYLPYCIVACNLTGIGPGNIEDIAPIEFPITLSLRTLAKVQVNNIHLAVQFPLGGTERKYLLSQVESQTEHVCQYRVDEKMTGYVATGGPWFNRHGVCVGLCHHTRNYVQSIPITSIVQNLFNNDMLGHVVFQIHDSDPTLADKYDRAGELLPTPTGVFWKDVWDTWYEDDELANLVHFVNAFVYCPPILIHAFTQLTQPAFRDSVVHMAREGGIWPVLRIIDKHSDKQRVIEPAIASLGTASSFESNRSQLTTFEAIPIVLACMKGFPEAERIHQWSIFIILNLCEYSDENKTAFLSLDGFDEQCASMMRFTSNAYLQRWAVHLMALLVQDNAENEDLVFKAGGIPHVLSAAKTFSTNTSVMENVVIALQIFTKQSAQITEFLIQQNGLDVLIAAMELDPRNEVVMANALAALRNFLLHDRALVTAAVDKGYPLVMYNATCYFTNSPEVITNAVNCCICMGLDPLDKL
;
A
#
# COMPACT_ATOMS: atom_id res chain seq x y z
N SER A 1 -16.41 1.68 -46.16
CA SER A 1 -15.98 3.05 -46.50
C SER A 1 -15.91 3.95 -45.29
N ASP A 2 -16.77 3.79 -44.28
CA ASP A 2 -16.96 4.83 -43.24
C ASP A 2 -16.04 4.69 -42.01
N ILE A 3 -15.55 3.47 -41.75
CA ILE A 3 -14.65 3.15 -40.63
C ILE A 3 -13.29 3.87 -40.80
N VAL A 4 -12.73 3.87 -42.01
CA VAL A 4 -11.39 4.42 -42.27
C VAL A 4 -11.35 5.94 -42.05
N PRO A 5 -12.26 6.77 -42.61
CA PRO A 5 -12.29 8.20 -42.33
C PRO A 5 -12.58 8.54 -40.86
N HIS A 6 -13.42 7.75 -40.19
CA HIS A 6 -13.75 7.96 -38.77
C HIS A 6 -12.55 7.67 -37.87
N CYS A 7 -11.89 6.53 -38.06
CA CYS A 7 -10.70 6.16 -37.28
C CYS A 7 -9.48 7.02 -37.67
N ALA A 8 -9.24 7.27 -38.96
CA ALA A 8 -8.04 7.99 -39.41
C ALA A 8 -7.96 9.44 -38.89
N ARG A 9 -9.09 10.06 -38.55
CA ARG A 9 -9.12 11.40 -37.93
C ARG A 9 -8.84 11.39 -36.42
N SER A 10 -8.90 10.23 -35.78
CA SER A 10 -8.84 10.05 -34.32
C SER A 10 -7.71 9.11 -33.86
N LEU A 11 -6.73 8.79 -34.71
CA LEU A 11 -5.62 7.87 -34.39
C LEU A 11 -4.28 8.59 -34.14
N PRO A 12 -4.05 9.19 -32.97
CA PRO A 12 -2.77 9.83 -32.64
C PRO A 12 -1.75 8.89 -31.97
N ALA A 13 -2.18 7.85 -31.25
CA ALA A 13 -1.30 7.03 -30.39
C ALA A 13 -0.52 5.88 -31.09
N VAL A 14 -0.64 5.69 -32.41
CA VAL A 14 0.05 4.59 -33.11
C VAL A 14 1.41 5.04 -33.63
N CYS A 15 2.47 4.44 -33.11
CA CYS A 15 3.85 4.76 -33.45
C CYS A 15 4.53 3.64 -34.25
N ARG A 16 5.61 4.01 -34.93
CA ARG A 16 6.50 3.11 -35.67
C ARG A 16 7.79 2.91 -34.89
N ILE A 17 8.26 1.67 -34.82
CA ILE A 17 9.63 1.34 -34.43
C ILE A 17 10.38 0.98 -35.71
N PRO A 18 11.28 1.85 -36.22
CA PRO A 18 11.92 1.67 -37.52
C PRO A 18 12.58 0.29 -37.66
N GLY A 19 12.29 -0.38 -38.79
CA GLY A 19 12.82 -1.71 -39.09
C GLY A 19 12.23 -2.87 -38.27
N ARG A 20 11.32 -2.59 -37.31
CA ARG A 20 10.77 -3.61 -36.42
C ARG A 20 9.26 -3.78 -36.55
N GLY A 21 8.49 -2.69 -36.60
CA GLY A 21 7.03 -2.76 -36.71
C GLY A 21 6.30 -1.58 -36.09
N ALA A 22 5.08 -1.80 -35.63
CA ALA A 22 4.24 -0.81 -34.96
C ALA A 22 4.18 -1.03 -33.44
N ALA A 23 3.83 0.02 -32.71
CA ALA A 23 3.46 -0.05 -31.31
C ALA A 23 2.42 1.03 -30.98
N THR A 24 1.70 0.86 -29.89
CA THR A 24 0.56 1.73 -29.54
C THR A 24 0.74 2.29 -28.14
N LEU A 25 0.62 3.60 -27.99
CA LEU A 25 0.61 4.24 -26.68
C LEU A 25 -0.71 3.95 -25.96
N ILE A 26 -0.63 3.32 -24.79
CA ILE A 26 -1.79 2.91 -23.98
C ILE A 26 -1.89 3.67 -22.64
N SER A 27 -0.84 4.37 -22.23
CA SER A 27 -0.83 5.17 -21.01
C SER A 27 0.31 6.18 -21.02
N ILE A 28 0.14 7.29 -20.30
CA ILE A 28 1.18 8.30 -20.00
C ILE A 28 1.34 8.34 -18.48
N VAL A 29 2.58 8.32 -18.00
CA VAL A 29 2.91 8.32 -16.57
C VAL A 29 3.68 9.59 -16.24
N GLU A 30 3.11 10.39 -15.33
CA GLU A 30 3.77 11.55 -14.70
C GLU A 30 4.35 12.56 -15.71
N ASP A 31 3.79 12.64 -16.91
CA ASP A 31 4.27 13.45 -18.05
C ASP A 31 5.72 13.17 -18.50
N GLU A 32 6.40 12.19 -17.90
CA GLU A 32 7.80 11.87 -18.20
C GLU A 32 7.96 10.75 -19.23
N TYR A 33 7.09 9.74 -19.19
CA TYR A 33 7.18 8.59 -20.07
C TYR A 33 5.82 8.00 -20.44
N GLY A 34 5.76 7.43 -21.64
CA GLY A 34 4.60 6.75 -22.19
C GLY A 34 4.79 5.24 -22.14
N ILE A 35 3.70 4.50 -22.02
CA ILE A 35 3.69 3.04 -22.03
C ILE A 35 3.17 2.57 -23.38
N LEU A 36 4.03 1.85 -24.10
CA LEU A 36 3.72 1.29 -25.41
C LEU A 36 3.36 -0.19 -25.29
N LEU A 37 2.29 -0.58 -25.96
CA LEU A 37 1.90 -1.94 -26.21
C LEU A 37 2.34 -2.38 -27.61
N THR A 38 3.09 -3.48 -27.69
CA THR A 38 3.62 -4.03 -28.95
C THR A 38 3.70 -5.55 -28.89
N THR A 39 4.20 -6.19 -29.96
CA THR A 39 4.47 -7.64 -29.98
C THR A 39 5.95 -7.90 -29.68
N ILE A 40 6.29 -9.07 -29.14
CA ILE A 40 7.71 -9.40 -28.89
C ILE A 40 8.54 -9.52 -30.18
N HIS A 41 7.90 -9.70 -31.34
CA HIS A 41 8.58 -9.68 -32.63
C HIS A 41 9.12 -8.29 -32.98
N VAL A 42 8.56 -7.24 -32.38
CA VAL A 42 9.02 -5.86 -32.55
C VAL A 42 10.12 -5.56 -31.52
N VAL A 43 9.86 -5.88 -30.25
CA VAL A 43 10.80 -5.66 -29.15
C VAL A 43 10.83 -6.92 -28.26
N GLY A 44 11.82 -7.79 -28.49
CA GLY A 44 11.88 -9.12 -27.87
C GLY A 44 12.77 -9.22 -26.64
N SER A 45 13.64 -8.24 -26.40
CA SER A 45 14.53 -8.22 -25.23
C SER A 45 14.93 -6.80 -24.82
N LYS A 46 15.47 -6.66 -23.60
CA LYS A 46 15.97 -5.36 -23.09
C LYS A 46 17.14 -4.87 -23.94
N GLN A 47 17.98 -5.78 -24.42
CA GLN A 47 19.11 -5.50 -25.30
C GLN A 47 18.62 -5.00 -26.66
N GLU A 48 17.57 -5.60 -27.20
CA GLU A 48 16.97 -5.11 -28.45
C GLU A 48 16.32 -3.75 -28.27
N ALA A 49 15.58 -3.52 -27.18
CA ALA A 49 14.97 -2.23 -26.87
C ALA A 49 16.01 -1.11 -26.70
N MET A 50 17.25 -1.44 -26.36
CA MET A 50 18.31 -0.47 -26.12
C MET A 50 18.64 0.30 -27.41
N GLY A 51 18.46 1.63 -27.37
CA GLY A 51 18.71 2.50 -28.51
C GLY A 51 17.60 2.51 -29.58
N MET A 52 16.51 1.76 -29.39
CA MET A 52 15.33 1.87 -30.23
C MET A 52 14.57 3.19 -29.99
N VAL A 53 13.95 3.68 -31.06
CA VAL A 53 13.17 4.92 -31.07
C VAL A 53 11.79 4.63 -31.63
N ALA A 54 10.75 4.91 -30.85
CA ALA A 54 9.38 4.98 -31.31
C ALA A 54 9.15 6.31 -32.01
N SER A 55 8.48 6.29 -33.16
CA SER A 55 8.20 7.45 -33.99
C SER A 55 6.69 7.62 -34.15
N PHE A 56 6.13 8.67 -33.55
CA PHE A 56 4.74 9.05 -33.76
C PHE A 56 4.62 9.90 -35.02
N HIS A 57 3.58 9.63 -35.79
CA HIS A 57 3.29 10.32 -37.04
C HIS A 57 1.95 11.03 -36.90
N ASP A 58 1.98 12.36 -37.04
CA ASP A 58 0.80 13.21 -37.14
C ASP A 58 0.00 12.86 -38.41
N ASN A 59 -1.34 12.88 -38.30
CA ASN A 59 -2.26 12.68 -39.42
C ASN A 59 -2.40 13.94 -40.29
N ASP A 60 -1.93 15.09 -39.83
CA ASP A 60 -2.05 16.38 -40.52
C ASP A 60 -0.82 16.74 -41.37
N VAL A 61 -1.04 17.62 -42.35
CA VAL A 61 -0.16 17.99 -43.49
C VAL A 61 1.23 18.50 -43.08
N ARG A 62 1.46 18.82 -41.79
CA ARG A 62 2.72 19.39 -41.28
C ARG A 62 3.87 18.38 -41.10
N LYS A 63 3.65 17.07 -41.36
CA LYS A 63 4.70 16.01 -41.34
C LYS A 63 5.59 16.04 -40.09
N ARG A 64 5.04 16.42 -38.94
CA ARG A 64 5.83 16.48 -37.71
C ARG A 64 6.01 15.06 -37.17
N ARG A 65 7.27 14.66 -36.98
CA ARG A 65 7.64 13.36 -36.42
C ARG A 65 8.12 13.57 -34.99
N ILE A 66 7.50 12.85 -34.06
CA ILE A 66 7.89 12.87 -32.65
C ILE A 66 8.64 11.57 -32.36
N GLU A 67 9.89 11.68 -31.93
CA GLU A 67 10.77 10.55 -31.67
C GLU A 67 10.96 10.35 -30.16
N CYS A 68 10.58 9.18 -29.66
CA CYS A 68 10.64 8.81 -28.24
C CYS A 68 11.58 7.62 -28.08
N ARG A 69 12.62 7.73 -27.26
CA ARG A 69 13.53 6.61 -26.98
C ARG A 69 12.84 5.57 -26.09
N LEU A 70 12.99 4.29 -26.42
CA LEU A 70 12.49 3.23 -25.55
C LEU A 70 13.31 3.13 -24.26
N ARG A 71 12.66 2.72 -23.18
CA ARG A 71 13.23 2.49 -21.85
C ARG A 71 13.32 1.00 -21.55
N PRO A 72 14.44 0.34 -21.89
CA PRO A 72 14.61 -1.10 -21.67
C PRO A 72 14.59 -1.50 -20.18
N ASP A 73 14.89 -0.56 -19.28
CA ASP A 73 14.82 -0.74 -17.83
C ASP A 73 13.38 -0.91 -17.33
N LYS A 74 12.39 -0.34 -18.03
CA LYS A 74 10.96 -0.43 -17.77
C LYS A 74 10.24 -1.21 -18.88
N MET A 75 10.73 -2.42 -19.12
CA MET A 75 10.18 -3.35 -20.13
C MET A 75 9.58 -4.58 -19.44
N PHE A 76 8.33 -4.85 -19.77
CA PHE A 76 7.52 -5.93 -19.23
C PHE A 76 7.10 -6.85 -20.37
N TYR A 77 7.21 -8.15 -20.13
CA TYR A 77 6.92 -9.20 -21.12
C TYR A 77 5.84 -10.10 -20.54
N THR A 78 4.97 -10.62 -21.41
CA THR A 78 3.94 -11.57 -20.99
C THR A 78 3.89 -12.77 -21.92
N PRO A 79 4.51 -13.88 -21.50
CA PRO A 79 4.15 -15.20 -22.02
C PRO A 79 3.83 -16.17 -20.88
N LYS A 80 2.55 -16.55 -20.74
CA LYS A 80 2.08 -17.85 -20.21
C LYS A 80 0.63 -18.09 -20.68
N PRO A 81 0.33 -19.15 -21.48
CA PRO A 81 -1.04 -19.61 -21.69
C PRO A 81 -1.64 -20.21 -20.40
N PRO A 82 -2.98 -20.37 -20.31
CA PRO A 82 -3.62 -21.01 -19.17
C PRO A 82 -3.14 -22.46 -19.02
N ILE A 83 -2.88 -22.86 -17.77
CA ILE A 83 -2.27 -24.15 -17.37
C ILE A 83 -3.15 -25.37 -17.74
N ASP A 84 -4.42 -25.19 -18.10
CA ASP A 84 -5.35 -26.32 -18.25
C ASP A 84 -5.48 -26.89 -19.67
N THR A 85 -5.01 -26.22 -20.72
CA THR A 85 -5.20 -26.72 -22.11
C THR A 85 -4.06 -27.60 -22.63
N TYR A 86 -2.95 -27.74 -21.92
CA TYR A 86 -1.71 -28.31 -22.48
C TYR A 86 -1.20 -29.58 -21.80
N LEU A 87 -1.89 -30.10 -20.79
CA LEU A 87 -1.58 -31.41 -20.20
C LEU A 87 -2.08 -32.60 -21.03
N GLN A 88 -2.70 -32.37 -22.20
CA GLN A 88 -3.26 -33.45 -23.04
C GLN A 88 -2.39 -33.87 -24.24
N ASP A 89 -1.36 -33.11 -24.65
CA ASP A 89 -0.49 -33.55 -25.77
C ASP A 89 0.96 -33.01 -25.67
N PRO A 90 1.89 -33.79 -25.11
CA PRO A 90 3.30 -33.41 -25.01
C PRO A 90 4.08 -33.42 -26.34
N ASN A 91 3.47 -33.82 -27.46
CA ASN A 91 4.11 -33.81 -28.79
C ASN A 91 3.77 -32.58 -29.63
N LYS A 92 2.86 -31.70 -29.16
CA LYS A 92 2.58 -30.42 -29.80
C LYS A 92 3.73 -29.46 -29.52
N GLN A 93 4.78 -29.53 -30.35
CA GLN A 93 5.86 -28.54 -30.34
C GLN A 93 5.25 -27.13 -30.34
N LEU A 94 5.80 -26.23 -29.52
CA LEU A 94 5.49 -24.79 -29.55
C LEU A 94 5.82 -24.28 -30.97
N GLY A 95 4.86 -24.38 -31.88
CA GLY A 95 4.96 -23.82 -33.22
C GLY A 95 4.88 -22.31 -33.15
N ASP A 96 5.22 -21.65 -34.26
CA ASP A 96 5.16 -20.21 -34.53
C ASP A 96 3.76 -19.56 -34.39
N GLU A 97 2.89 -20.08 -33.50
CA GLU A 97 1.47 -19.78 -33.33
C GLU A 97 1.12 -19.02 -32.04
N TYR A 98 2.07 -18.82 -31.12
CA TYR A 98 1.80 -18.03 -29.92
C TYR A 98 2.19 -16.58 -30.19
N LEU A 99 1.20 -15.68 -30.35
CA LEU A 99 1.46 -14.25 -30.45
C LEU A 99 1.74 -13.70 -29.04
N PRO A 100 2.96 -13.25 -28.71
CA PRO A 100 3.27 -12.73 -27.38
C PRO A 100 3.34 -11.21 -27.47
N TYR A 101 2.76 -10.52 -26.50
CA TYR A 101 2.81 -9.07 -26.42
C TYR A 101 3.88 -8.61 -25.42
N CYS A 102 4.29 -7.35 -25.57
CA CYS A 102 5.24 -6.68 -24.72
C CYS A 102 4.71 -5.28 -24.40
N ILE A 103 4.93 -4.87 -23.15
CA ILE A 103 4.75 -3.51 -22.70
C ILE A 103 6.13 -2.88 -22.47
N VAL A 104 6.41 -1.76 -23.12
CA VAL A 104 7.70 -1.07 -23.00
C VAL A 104 7.47 0.41 -22.80
N ALA A 105 8.15 1.00 -21.81
CA ALA A 105 8.09 2.44 -21.62
C ALA A 105 8.92 3.18 -22.69
N CYS A 106 8.57 4.44 -22.96
CA CYS A 106 9.32 5.34 -23.83
C CYS A 106 9.40 6.74 -23.22
N ASN A 107 10.54 7.41 -23.37
CA ASN A 107 10.73 8.77 -22.87
C ASN A 107 9.90 9.75 -23.68
N LEU A 108 9.04 10.50 -22.99
CA LEU A 108 8.32 11.64 -23.54
C LEU A 108 9.02 12.96 -23.20
N THR A 109 10.03 12.94 -22.32
CA THR A 109 10.81 14.11 -21.93
C THR A 109 11.54 14.76 -23.13
N GLY A 110 11.44 16.08 -23.24
CA GLY A 110 11.97 16.88 -24.36
C GLY A 110 10.94 17.26 -25.43
N ILE A 111 9.73 16.73 -25.33
CA ILE A 111 8.57 17.11 -26.13
C ILE A 111 7.96 18.34 -25.44
N GLY A 112 8.36 19.56 -25.84
CA GLY A 112 7.94 20.81 -25.15
C GLY A 112 6.42 20.97 -24.95
N PRO A 113 5.99 21.81 -23.99
CA PRO A 113 4.57 22.03 -23.70
C PRO A 113 3.85 22.50 -24.98
N GLY A 114 2.85 21.73 -25.42
CA GLY A 114 2.16 21.89 -26.71
C GLY A 114 2.49 20.81 -27.77
N ASN A 115 3.32 19.81 -27.46
CA ASN A 115 3.63 18.71 -28.39
C ASN A 115 3.15 17.31 -27.90
N ILE A 116 2.87 17.16 -26.60
CA ILE A 116 2.29 15.93 -26.01
C ILE A 116 0.75 15.93 -26.15
N GLU A 117 0.13 17.12 -26.16
CA GLU A 117 -1.34 17.30 -26.29
C GLU A 117 -1.92 16.64 -27.55
N ASP A 118 -1.10 16.45 -28.59
CA ASP A 118 -1.50 15.82 -29.84
C ASP A 118 -1.44 14.27 -29.80
N ILE A 119 -0.80 13.66 -28.80
CA ILE A 119 -0.65 12.19 -28.69
C ILE A 119 -1.49 11.65 -27.52
N ALA A 120 -2.80 11.47 -27.76
CA ALA A 120 -3.70 10.85 -26.80
C ALA A 120 -3.52 9.32 -26.76
N PRO A 121 -3.30 8.70 -25.58
CA PRO A 121 -3.28 7.24 -25.43
C PRO A 121 -4.58 6.61 -25.91
N ILE A 122 -4.49 5.35 -26.36
CA ILE A 122 -5.69 4.57 -26.67
C ILE A 122 -6.38 4.16 -25.37
N GLU A 123 -7.70 4.32 -25.33
CA GLU A 123 -8.52 3.85 -24.21
C GLU A 123 -8.36 2.33 -24.03
N PHE A 124 -7.87 1.96 -22.85
CA PHE A 124 -7.71 0.57 -22.45
C PHE A 124 -8.99 0.12 -21.71
N PRO A 125 -9.62 -1.00 -22.11
CA PRO A 125 -10.94 -1.35 -21.60
C PRO A 125 -10.87 -2.00 -20.21
N ILE A 126 -10.84 -1.17 -19.17
CA ILE A 126 -10.74 -1.63 -17.77
C ILE A 126 -12.06 -1.71 -17.01
N THR A 127 -13.13 -1.05 -17.45
CA THR A 127 -14.49 -1.13 -16.85
C THR A 127 -15.47 -1.92 -17.67
N LEU A 128 -15.07 -2.29 -18.88
CA LEU A 128 -15.88 -3.13 -19.73
C LEU A 128 -15.74 -4.53 -19.16
N SER A 129 -16.69 -4.91 -18.30
CA SER A 129 -17.05 -6.31 -18.10
C SER A 129 -16.80 -7.06 -19.40
N LEU A 130 -16.12 -8.21 -19.35
CA LEU A 130 -15.94 -9.10 -20.50
C LEU A 130 -17.26 -9.47 -21.23
N ARG A 131 -18.41 -9.01 -20.71
CA ARG A 131 -19.77 -9.09 -21.24
C ARG A 131 -20.18 -7.91 -22.16
N THR A 132 -19.64 -6.70 -22.00
CA THR A 132 -20.10 -5.48 -22.72
C THR A 132 -19.19 -5.02 -23.85
N LEU A 133 -17.89 -5.31 -23.81
CA LEU A 133 -17.07 -5.19 -25.01
C LEU A 133 -17.63 -6.20 -26.01
N ALA A 134 -18.08 -5.74 -27.17
CA ALA A 134 -18.57 -6.64 -28.22
C ALA A 134 -17.46 -7.67 -28.46
N LYS A 135 -17.67 -8.90 -27.94
CA LYS A 135 -16.73 -10.00 -28.16
C LYS A 135 -16.48 -10.00 -29.65
N VAL A 136 -15.21 -10.07 -30.05
CA VAL A 136 -14.89 -10.26 -31.46
C VAL A 136 -15.77 -11.42 -31.92
N GLN A 137 -16.44 -11.25 -33.06
CA GLN A 137 -17.27 -12.28 -33.66
C GLN A 137 -16.73 -12.62 -35.05
N VAL A 138 -16.88 -13.89 -35.43
CA VAL A 138 -16.64 -14.33 -36.81
C VAL A 138 -17.45 -13.45 -37.74
N ASN A 139 -16.84 -13.08 -38.86
CA ASN A 139 -17.33 -12.11 -39.85
C ASN A 139 -17.28 -10.63 -39.45
N ASN A 140 -16.83 -10.26 -38.25
CA ASN A 140 -16.55 -8.86 -37.95
C ASN A 140 -15.46 -8.32 -38.87
N ILE A 141 -15.61 -7.06 -39.28
CA ILE A 141 -14.61 -6.34 -40.06
C ILE A 141 -13.88 -5.39 -39.13
N HIS A 142 -12.57 -5.52 -39.10
CA HIS A 142 -11.71 -4.68 -38.30
C HIS A 142 -10.71 -3.95 -39.18
N LEU A 143 -10.28 -2.78 -38.70
CA LEU A 143 -9.26 -1.95 -39.31
C LEU A 143 -7.92 -2.18 -38.60
N ALA A 144 -6.96 -2.77 -39.29
CA ALA A 144 -5.58 -2.84 -38.85
C ALA A 144 -4.83 -1.55 -39.22
N VAL A 145 -4.11 -0.99 -38.27
CA VAL A 145 -3.17 0.11 -38.50
C VAL A 145 -1.76 -0.44 -38.34
N GLN A 146 -0.97 -0.46 -39.40
CA GLN A 146 0.31 -1.17 -39.42
C GLN A 146 1.39 -0.39 -40.16
N PHE A 147 2.64 -0.67 -39.80
CA PHE A 147 3.82 -0.27 -40.57
C PHE A 147 4.42 -1.53 -41.22
N PRO A 148 4.47 -1.61 -42.56
CA PRO A 148 5.10 -2.74 -43.24
C PRO A 148 6.57 -2.86 -42.81
N LEU A 149 7.07 -4.08 -42.69
CA LEU A 149 8.47 -4.32 -42.35
C LEU A 149 9.37 -3.68 -43.42
N GLY A 150 10.25 -2.76 -43.02
CA GLY A 150 11.09 -1.97 -43.92
C GLY A 150 10.40 -0.77 -44.59
N GLY A 151 9.07 -0.66 -44.53
CA GLY A 151 8.30 0.45 -45.08
C GLY A 151 8.27 1.67 -44.16
N THR A 152 8.21 2.88 -44.72
CA THR A 152 8.13 4.16 -43.97
C THR A 152 6.72 4.69 -43.78
N GLU A 153 5.76 4.17 -44.54
CA GLU A 153 4.38 4.65 -44.56
C GLU A 153 3.45 3.77 -43.73
N ARG A 154 2.52 4.42 -43.02
CA ARG A 154 1.43 3.75 -42.31
C ARG A 154 0.45 3.19 -43.33
N LYS A 155 0.06 1.92 -43.17
CA LYS A 155 -0.98 1.27 -43.97
C LYS A 155 -2.21 0.96 -43.13
N TYR A 156 -3.37 1.06 -43.79
CA TYR A 156 -4.69 0.78 -43.25
C TYR A 156 -5.24 -0.44 -43.98
N LEU A 157 -5.54 -1.51 -43.24
CA LEU A 157 -6.06 -2.75 -43.82
C LEU A 157 -7.40 -3.10 -43.19
N LEU A 158 -8.38 -3.40 -44.02
CA LEU A 158 -9.65 -3.95 -43.58
C LEU A 158 -9.61 -5.46 -43.74
N SER A 159 -9.86 -6.18 -42.67
CA SER A 159 -9.82 -7.65 -42.67
C SER A 159 -11.01 -8.21 -41.91
N GLN A 160 -11.52 -9.33 -42.41
CA GLN A 160 -12.67 -10.02 -41.84
C GLN A 160 -12.19 -11.15 -40.92
N VAL A 161 -12.76 -11.23 -39.70
CA VAL A 161 -12.51 -12.32 -38.76
C VAL A 161 -13.01 -13.62 -39.39
N GLU A 162 -12.12 -14.58 -39.55
CA GLU A 162 -12.42 -15.90 -40.11
C GLU A 162 -12.73 -16.91 -39.01
N SER A 163 -11.92 -16.91 -37.95
CA SER A 163 -12.10 -17.77 -36.79
C SER A 163 -11.68 -17.04 -35.52
N GLN A 164 -12.18 -17.49 -34.38
CA GLN A 164 -11.80 -16.94 -33.09
C GLN A 164 -11.84 -17.99 -31.99
N THR A 165 -10.87 -17.90 -31.10
CA THR A 165 -10.87 -18.56 -29.79
C THR A 165 -11.00 -17.49 -28.71
N GLU A 166 -10.90 -17.88 -27.45
CA GLU A 166 -10.90 -16.96 -26.32
C GLU A 166 -9.70 -16.00 -26.32
N HIS A 167 -8.57 -16.42 -26.90
CA HIS A 167 -7.30 -15.68 -26.80
C HIS A 167 -6.72 -15.25 -28.15
N VAL A 168 -7.26 -15.73 -29.27
CA VAL A 168 -6.72 -15.45 -30.62
C VAL A 168 -7.86 -15.28 -31.62
N CYS A 169 -7.73 -14.28 -32.48
CA CYS A 169 -8.57 -14.14 -33.68
C CYS A 169 -7.70 -14.36 -34.92
N GLN A 170 -8.21 -15.16 -35.86
CA GLN A 170 -7.61 -15.33 -37.18
C GLN A 170 -8.44 -14.58 -38.22
N TYR A 171 -7.75 -14.03 -39.22
CA TYR A 171 -8.38 -13.21 -40.24
C TYR A 171 -8.10 -13.76 -41.62
N ARG A 172 -9.09 -13.57 -42.50
CA ARG A 172 -8.96 -13.98 -43.89
C ARG A 172 -7.79 -13.24 -44.55
N VAL A 173 -6.87 -14.01 -45.12
CA VAL A 173 -5.74 -13.49 -45.90
C VAL A 173 -6.26 -13.06 -47.28
N ASP A 174 -6.06 -11.79 -47.64
CA ASP A 174 -6.32 -11.33 -49.01
C ASP A 174 -5.15 -11.78 -49.90
N GLU A 175 -5.43 -12.46 -51.00
CA GLU A 175 -4.42 -12.89 -51.97
C GLU A 175 -3.57 -11.72 -52.49
N LYS A 176 -4.13 -10.50 -52.53
CA LYS A 176 -3.40 -9.27 -52.92
C LYS A 176 -2.35 -8.83 -51.90
N MET A 177 -2.38 -9.41 -50.71
CA MET A 177 -1.45 -9.16 -49.61
C MET A 177 -0.38 -10.25 -49.49
N THR A 178 -0.27 -11.15 -50.46
CA THR A 178 0.81 -12.16 -50.50
C THR A 178 2.19 -11.48 -50.44
N GLY A 179 3.00 -11.88 -49.45
CA GLY A 179 4.33 -11.30 -49.20
C GLY A 179 4.34 -10.07 -48.29
N TYR A 180 3.18 -9.53 -47.91
CA TYR A 180 3.10 -8.46 -46.92
C TYR A 180 3.44 -8.97 -45.53
N VAL A 181 4.33 -8.27 -44.83
CA VAL A 181 4.73 -8.59 -43.47
C VAL A 181 4.67 -7.31 -42.64
N ALA A 182 3.92 -7.35 -41.55
CA ALA A 182 3.85 -6.25 -40.58
C ALA A 182 3.55 -6.81 -39.19
N THR A 183 4.28 -6.35 -38.19
CA THR A 183 4.22 -6.86 -36.82
C THR A 183 3.83 -5.73 -35.85
N GLY A 184 2.98 -6.02 -34.86
CA GLY A 184 2.69 -5.09 -33.76
C GLY A 184 1.60 -4.03 -33.98
N GLY A 185 0.75 -4.16 -35.00
CA GLY A 185 -0.30 -3.16 -35.28
C GLY A 185 -1.54 -3.29 -34.40
N PRO A 186 -2.16 -2.20 -33.94
CA PRO A 186 -3.48 -2.25 -33.29
C PRO A 186 -4.60 -2.48 -34.30
N TRP A 187 -5.67 -3.13 -33.83
CA TRP A 187 -6.90 -3.39 -34.58
C TRP A 187 -8.06 -2.63 -33.97
N PHE A 188 -8.89 -2.04 -34.83
CA PHE A 188 -10.05 -1.26 -34.43
C PHE A 188 -11.32 -1.86 -34.99
N ASN A 189 -12.39 -1.88 -34.18
CA ASN A 189 -13.71 -2.21 -34.69
C ASN A 189 -14.31 -1.04 -35.48
N ARG A 190 -15.54 -1.21 -35.99
CA ARG A 190 -16.25 -0.18 -36.75
C ARG A 190 -16.54 1.12 -35.98
N HIS A 191 -16.41 1.10 -34.65
CA HIS A 191 -16.63 2.23 -33.77
C HIS A 191 -15.31 2.93 -33.38
N GLY A 192 -14.17 2.50 -33.92
CA GLY A 192 -12.86 3.08 -33.59
C GLY A 192 -12.29 2.63 -32.25
N VAL A 193 -12.90 1.64 -31.60
CA VAL A 193 -12.39 1.07 -30.34
C VAL A 193 -11.30 0.04 -30.66
N CYS A 194 -10.16 0.12 -29.96
CA CYS A 194 -9.09 -0.86 -30.09
C CYS A 194 -9.56 -2.21 -29.55
N VAL A 195 -9.58 -3.23 -30.40
CA VAL A 195 -10.03 -4.59 -30.07
C VAL A 195 -8.91 -5.60 -29.93
N GLY A 196 -7.67 -5.23 -30.28
CA GLY A 196 -6.53 -6.13 -30.10
C GLY A 196 -5.24 -5.68 -30.78
N LEU A 197 -4.22 -6.51 -30.63
CA LEU A 197 -2.92 -6.38 -31.30
C LEU A 197 -2.74 -7.50 -32.31
N CYS A 198 -2.14 -7.18 -33.46
CA CYS A 198 -1.96 -8.17 -34.52
C CYS A 198 -0.53 -8.36 -34.99
N HIS A 199 -0.42 -9.42 -35.77
CA HIS A 199 0.73 -9.76 -36.56
C HIS A 199 0.24 -10.28 -37.92
N HIS A 200 0.85 -9.76 -38.98
CA HIS A 200 0.60 -10.15 -40.36
C HIS A 200 1.88 -10.76 -40.92
N THR A 201 1.85 -12.07 -41.17
CA THR A 201 2.94 -12.78 -41.86
C THR A 201 2.55 -13.10 -43.29
N ARG A 202 3.50 -13.64 -44.06
CA ARG A 202 3.25 -14.12 -45.42
C ARG A 202 2.15 -15.18 -45.50
N ASN A 203 1.91 -15.92 -44.41
CA ASN A 203 1.07 -17.12 -44.42
C ASN A 203 -0.20 -16.97 -43.59
N TYR A 204 -0.26 -16.02 -42.64
CA TYR A 204 -1.42 -15.85 -41.77
C TYR A 204 -1.54 -14.42 -41.22
N VAL A 205 -2.77 -14.06 -40.81
CA VAL A 205 -3.07 -12.84 -40.08
C VAL A 205 -3.76 -13.20 -38.77
N GLN A 206 -3.15 -12.83 -37.65
CA GLN A 206 -3.64 -13.17 -36.31
C GLN A 206 -3.62 -11.96 -35.38
N SER A 207 -4.54 -11.93 -34.41
CA SER A 207 -4.53 -10.94 -33.34
C SER A 207 -4.84 -11.53 -31.97
N ILE A 208 -4.29 -10.93 -30.93
CA ILE A 208 -4.70 -11.15 -29.53
C ILE A 208 -5.78 -10.10 -29.20
N PRO A 209 -6.97 -10.52 -28.74
CA PRO A 209 -7.99 -9.59 -28.26
C PRO A 209 -7.46 -8.74 -27.11
N ILE A 210 -7.82 -7.46 -27.09
CA ILE A 210 -7.44 -6.53 -26.03
C ILE A 210 -7.92 -7.00 -24.66
N THR A 211 -9.07 -7.65 -24.60
CA THR A 211 -9.64 -8.24 -23.38
C THR A 211 -8.74 -9.33 -22.80
N SER A 212 -8.16 -10.17 -23.66
CA SER A 212 -7.23 -11.22 -23.25
C SER A 212 -5.91 -10.62 -22.74
N ILE A 213 -5.47 -9.50 -23.33
CA ILE A 213 -4.32 -8.72 -22.85
C ILE A 213 -4.61 -8.14 -21.47
N VAL A 214 -5.74 -7.44 -21.29
CA VAL A 214 -6.12 -6.83 -20.00
C VAL A 214 -6.23 -7.88 -18.90
N GLN A 215 -6.93 -8.99 -19.16
CA GLN A 215 -7.06 -10.10 -18.21
C GLN A 215 -5.71 -10.69 -17.84
N ASN A 216 -4.85 -10.89 -18.84
CA ASN A 216 -3.51 -11.42 -18.60
C ASN A 216 -2.67 -10.45 -17.78
N LEU A 217 -2.76 -9.14 -18.02
CA LEU A 217 -2.10 -8.13 -17.19
C LEU A 217 -2.62 -8.12 -15.77
N PHE A 218 -3.94 -8.22 -15.57
CA PHE A 218 -4.56 -8.28 -14.24
C PHE A 218 -4.02 -9.49 -13.48
N ASN A 219 -4.19 -10.71 -14.04
CA ASN A 219 -3.78 -11.98 -13.43
C ASN A 219 -2.27 -12.08 -13.12
N ASN A 220 -1.44 -11.19 -13.69
CA ASN A 220 0.01 -11.15 -13.44
C ASN A 220 0.44 -9.91 -12.65
N ASP A 221 -0.48 -9.18 -12.00
CA ASP A 221 -0.20 -7.95 -11.21
C ASP A 221 0.40 -6.81 -12.04
N MET A 222 0.30 -6.89 -13.38
CA MET A 222 0.92 -5.95 -14.30
C MET A 222 -0.02 -4.83 -14.76
N LEU A 223 -1.34 -4.98 -14.55
CA LEU A 223 -2.33 -4.05 -15.08
C LEU A 223 -2.11 -2.62 -14.56
N GLY A 224 -1.81 -2.47 -13.27
CA GLY A 224 -1.66 -1.16 -12.63
C GLY A 224 -0.45 -0.39 -13.10
N HIS A 225 0.53 -1.05 -13.73
CA HIS A 225 1.63 -0.35 -14.38
C HIS A 225 1.15 0.50 -15.56
N VAL A 226 0.04 0.12 -16.20
CA VAL A 226 -0.67 0.95 -17.16
C VAL A 226 -1.47 1.97 -16.34
N VAL A 227 -1.00 3.21 -16.28
CA VAL A 227 -1.69 4.26 -15.51
C VAL A 227 -2.98 4.63 -16.24
N PHE A 228 -4.10 4.45 -15.55
CA PHE A 228 -5.44 4.75 -16.08
C PHE A 228 -5.99 6.04 -15.46
N GLN A 229 -6.73 6.80 -16.27
CA GLN A 229 -7.54 7.90 -15.75
C GLN A 229 -8.82 7.32 -15.13
N ILE A 230 -8.79 7.13 -13.80
CA ILE A 230 -9.90 6.60 -13.01
C ILE A 230 -10.39 7.70 -12.07
N HIS A 231 -11.68 8.01 -12.14
CA HIS A 231 -12.29 9.09 -11.37
C HIS A 231 -12.85 8.62 -10.02
N ASP A 232 -12.81 9.53 -9.04
CA ASP A 232 -13.14 9.29 -7.62
C ASP A 232 -14.66 9.19 -7.37
N SER A 233 -15.49 9.85 -8.20
CA SER A 233 -16.94 9.99 -7.99
C SER A 233 -17.76 9.64 -9.23
N ASP A 234 -18.75 8.77 -9.07
CA ASP A 234 -19.75 8.46 -10.10
C ASP A 234 -20.62 9.71 -10.41
N PRO A 235 -20.78 10.11 -11.69
CA PRO A 235 -21.67 11.14 -12.19
C PRO A 235 -23.08 11.08 -11.64
N THR A 236 -23.56 9.86 -11.39
CA THR A 236 -24.92 9.62 -10.93
C THR A 236 -25.12 10.06 -9.47
N LEU A 237 -24.03 10.19 -8.71
CA LEU A 237 -23.98 10.60 -7.30
C LEU A 237 -23.55 12.07 -7.09
N ALA A 238 -22.95 12.72 -8.09
CA ALA A 238 -22.65 14.15 -8.02
C ALA A 238 -23.93 14.99 -8.20
N ASP A 239 -24.02 16.14 -7.51
CA ASP A 239 -25.12 17.10 -7.67
C ASP A 239 -25.33 17.36 -9.16
N LYS A 240 -26.45 16.85 -9.71
CA LYS A 240 -26.73 16.90 -11.15
C LYS A 240 -26.90 18.33 -11.67
N TYR A 241 -26.90 19.31 -10.78
CA TYR A 241 -27.19 20.69 -11.07
C TYR A 241 -26.12 21.60 -10.48
N ASP A 242 -25.70 22.60 -11.25
CA ASP A 242 -24.84 23.66 -10.74
C ASP A 242 -25.61 24.57 -9.75
N ARG A 243 -24.92 25.58 -9.21
CA ARG A 243 -25.55 26.57 -8.30
C ARG A 243 -26.67 27.40 -8.97
N ALA A 244 -26.77 27.36 -10.30
CA ALA A 244 -27.80 28.03 -11.09
C ALA A 244 -28.98 27.09 -11.45
N GLY A 245 -28.91 25.80 -11.09
CA GLY A 245 -29.95 24.82 -11.41
C GLY A 245 -29.84 24.24 -12.83
N GLU A 246 -28.72 24.43 -13.52
CA GLU A 246 -28.46 23.84 -14.84
C GLU A 246 -27.84 22.46 -14.71
N LEU A 247 -28.30 21.51 -15.54
CA LEU A 247 -27.81 20.14 -15.51
C LEU A 247 -26.31 20.12 -15.86
N LEU A 248 -25.46 19.71 -14.91
CA LEU A 248 -24.05 19.53 -15.19
C LEU A 248 -23.88 18.41 -16.23
N PRO A 249 -22.99 18.57 -17.23
CA PRO A 249 -22.72 17.51 -18.18
C PRO A 249 -22.22 16.27 -17.43
N THR A 250 -22.83 15.11 -17.70
CA THR A 250 -22.43 13.83 -17.11
C THR A 250 -20.93 13.63 -17.36
N PRO A 251 -20.07 13.53 -16.32
CA PRO A 251 -18.67 13.22 -16.54
C PRO A 251 -18.57 11.92 -17.35
N THR A 252 -17.97 12.01 -18.54
CA THR A 252 -17.61 10.85 -19.35
C THR A 252 -16.28 10.32 -18.85
N GLY A 253 -16.21 9.05 -18.46
CA GLY A 253 -14.96 8.46 -17.97
C GLY A 253 -15.15 7.12 -17.28
N VAL A 254 -14.04 6.57 -16.80
CA VAL A 254 -14.00 5.34 -15.99
C VAL A 254 -14.02 5.71 -14.51
N PHE A 255 -14.95 5.12 -13.73
CA PHE A 255 -15.00 5.31 -12.28
C PHE A 255 -14.40 4.13 -11.56
N TRP A 256 -13.78 4.37 -10.40
CA TRP A 256 -13.12 3.32 -9.64
C TRP A 256 -14.09 2.21 -9.22
N LYS A 257 -15.35 2.55 -8.97
CA LYS A 257 -16.38 1.61 -8.59
C LYS A 257 -16.71 0.64 -9.72
N ASP A 258 -16.77 1.12 -10.96
CA ASP A 258 -16.99 0.24 -12.12
C ASP A 258 -15.83 -0.75 -12.28
N VAL A 259 -14.59 -0.30 -12.02
CA VAL A 259 -13.40 -1.17 -12.04
C VAL A 259 -13.48 -2.18 -10.90
N TRP A 260 -13.83 -1.73 -9.69
CA TRP A 260 -14.01 -2.60 -8.53
C TRP A 260 -15.06 -3.68 -8.80
N ASP A 261 -16.27 -3.29 -9.20
CA ASP A 261 -17.39 -4.19 -9.49
C ASP A 261 -17.11 -5.14 -10.66
N THR A 262 -16.15 -4.80 -11.54
CA THR A 262 -15.75 -5.64 -12.68
C THR A 262 -14.73 -6.71 -12.30
N TRP A 263 -13.78 -6.40 -11.42
CA TRP A 263 -12.57 -7.20 -11.21
C TRP A 263 -12.45 -7.79 -9.80
N TYR A 264 -13.13 -7.22 -8.82
CA TYR A 264 -13.12 -7.73 -7.45
C TYR A 264 -14.22 -8.76 -7.27
N GLU A 265 -13.83 -10.03 -7.35
CA GLU A 265 -14.71 -11.18 -7.11
C GLU A 265 -14.40 -11.75 -5.72
N ASP A 266 -15.44 -11.99 -4.92
CA ASP A 266 -15.39 -12.57 -3.56
C ASP A 266 -14.57 -11.78 -2.53
N ASP A 267 -15.10 -11.64 -1.30
CA ASP A 267 -14.46 -10.92 -0.19
C ASP A 267 -13.28 -11.71 0.42
N GLU A 268 -12.38 -12.22 -0.42
CA GLU A 268 -11.19 -12.97 -0.02
C GLU A 268 -9.95 -12.07 0.05
N LEU A 269 -9.09 -12.35 1.04
CA LEU A 269 -7.87 -11.58 1.25
C LEU A 269 -6.90 -11.67 0.05
N ALA A 270 -6.78 -12.84 -0.58
CA ALA A 270 -5.89 -13.05 -1.72
C ALA A 270 -6.29 -12.14 -2.89
N ASN A 271 -7.59 -12.04 -3.17
CA ASN A 271 -8.12 -11.18 -4.23
C ASN A 271 -7.89 -9.70 -3.91
N LEU A 272 -8.02 -9.31 -2.64
CA LEU A 272 -7.77 -7.94 -2.20
C LEU A 272 -6.29 -7.55 -2.34
N VAL A 273 -5.37 -8.45 -1.97
CA VAL A 273 -3.92 -8.26 -2.15
C VAL A 273 -3.56 -8.18 -3.64
N HIS A 274 -4.14 -9.07 -4.45
CA HIS A 274 -3.99 -9.03 -5.91
C HIS A 274 -4.47 -7.68 -6.47
N PHE A 275 -5.62 -7.18 -6.00
CA PHE A 275 -6.17 -5.90 -6.42
C PHE A 275 -5.25 -4.71 -6.08
N VAL A 276 -4.72 -4.70 -4.85
CA VAL A 276 -3.76 -3.69 -4.39
C VAL A 276 -2.51 -3.67 -5.27
N ASN A 277 -2.01 -4.84 -5.69
CA ASN A 277 -0.90 -4.96 -6.63
C ASN A 277 -1.28 -4.55 -8.07
N ALA A 278 -2.45 -4.95 -8.53
CA ALA A 278 -2.95 -4.66 -9.86
C ALA A 278 -3.34 -3.18 -10.04
N PHE A 279 -3.44 -2.36 -8.97
CA PHE A 279 -3.86 -0.96 -9.07
C PHE A 279 -3.00 0.01 -8.24
N VAL A 280 -1.68 -0.24 -8.18
CA VAL A 280 -0.70 0.55 -7.40
C VAL A 280 -0.69 2.05 -7.73
N TYR A 281 -1.16 2.49 -8.90
CA TYR A 281 -1.21 3.90 -9.30
C TYR A 281 -2.62 4.52 -9.22
N CYS A 282 -3.61 3.83 -8.63
CA CYS A 282 -4.99 4.30 -8.57
C CYS A 282 -5.41 4.59 -7.11
N PRO A 283 -5.23 5.84 -6.61
CA PRO A 283 -5.58 6.21 -5.25
C PRO A 283 -7.01 5.83 -4.82
N PRO A 284 -8.08 6.07 -5.63
CA PRO A 284 -9.45 5.70 -5.23
C PRO A 284 -9.60 4.22 -4.90
N ILE A 285 -9.05 3.35 -5.75
CA ILE A 285 -9.05 1.89 -5.55
C ILE A 285 -8.25 1.50 -4.32
N LEU A 286 -7.04 2.06 -4.17
CA LEU A 286 -6.18 1.77 -3.03
C LEU A 286 -6.83 2.17 -1.70
N ILE A 287 -7.44 3.35 -1.65
CA ILE A 287 -8.18 3.84 -0.48
C ILE A 287 -9.29 2.85 -0.13
N HIS A 288 -10.08 2.43 -1.11
CA HIS A 288 -11.14 1.46 -0.88
C HIS A 288 -10.59 0.11 -0.39
N ALA A 289 -9.60 -0.44 -1.08
CA ALA A 289 -8.99 -1.73 -0.75
C ALA A 289 -8.39 -1.77 0.67
N PHE A 290 -7.62 -0.75 1.04
CA PHE A 290 -7.06 -0.68 2.39
C PHE A 290 -8.15 -0.45 3.45
N THR A 291 -9.20 0.30 3.12
CA THR A 291 -10.35 0.46 4.04
C THR A 291 -11.02 -0.90 4.29
N GLN A 292 -11.16 -1.76 3.28
CA GLN A 292 -11.67 -3.13 3.44
C GLN A 292 -10.78 -3.96 4.37
N LEU A 293 -9.45 -3.90 4.21
CA LEU A 293 -8.50 -4.60 5.08
C LEU A 293 -8.60 -4.22 6.56
N THR A 294 -9.12 -3.03 6.86
CA THR A 294 -9.34 -2.57 8.25
C THR A 294 -10.72 -2.95 8.81
N GLN A 295 -11.64 -3.47 7.99
CA GLN A 295 -12.97 -3.84 8.44
C GLN A 295 -12.95 -5.10 9.31
N PRO A 296 -13.89 -5.25 10.26
CA PRO A 296 -14.01 -6.45 11.09
C PRO A 296 -14.11 -7.75 10.28
N ALA A 297 -14.73 -7.71 9.10
CA ALA A 297 -14.88 -8.87 8.22
C ALA A 297 -13.54 -9.48 7.78
N PHE A 298 -12.50 -8.66 7.60
CA PHE A 298 -11.17 -9.11 7.19
C PHE A 298 -10.22 -9.33 8.37
N ARG A 299 -10.63 -9.00 9.60
CA ARG A 299 -9.74 -9.07 10.78
C ARG A 299 -9.13 -10.46 10.98
N ASP A 300 -9.93 -11.50 10.80
CA ASP A 300 -9.49 -12.89 10.95
C ASP A 300 -8.64 -13.35 9.77
N SER A 301 -8.82 -12.76 8.59
CA SER A 301 -8.04 -13.08 7.40
C SER A 301 -6.67 -12.40 7.40
N VAL A 302 -6.55 -11.19 7.96
CA VAL A 302 -5.31 -10.38 7.93
C VAL A 302 -4.10 -11.10 8.53
N VAL A 303 -4.29 -12.10 9.39
CA VAL A 303 -3.22 -13.02 9.86
C VAL A 303 -2.45 -13.71 8.70
N HIS A 304 -3.11 -13.88 7.55
CA HIS A 304 -2.54 -14.51 6.35
C HIS A 304 -1.94 -13.51 5.37
N MET A 305 -1.90 -12.20 5.67
CA MET A 305 -1.40 -11.18 4.74
C MET A 305 0.02 -11.46 4.25
N ALA A 306 0.93 -11.92 5.11
CA ALA A 306 2.28 -12.34 4.71
C ALA A 306 2.29 -13.57 3.79
N ARG A 307 1.38 -14.53 4.01
CA ARG A 307 1.24 -15.73 3.16
C ARG A 307 0.76 -15.37 1.76
N GLU A 308 -0.19 -14.44 1.67
CA GLU A 308 -0.70 -13.92 0.40
C GLU A 308 0.25 -12.90 -0.25
N GLY A 309 1.41 -12.60 0.36
CA GLY A 309 2.40 -11.67 -0.19
C GLY A 309 1.99 -10.20 -0.11
N GLY A 310 1.06 -9.83 0.77
CA GLY A 310 0.48 -8.48 0.85
C GLY A 310 1.33 -7.44 1.58
N ILE A 311 2.30 -7.84 2.43
CA ILE A 311 3.08 -6.91 3.26
C ILE A 311 3.93 -5.95 2.40
N TRP A 312 4.76 -6.49 1.50
CA TRP A 312 5.62 -5.69 0.63
C TRP A 312 4.84 -4.74 -0.30
N PRO A 313 3.77 -5.18 -1.00
CA PRO A 313 2.91 -4.29 -1.78
C PRO A 313 2.41 -3.07 -1.00
N VAL A 314 1.96 -3.25 0.25
CA VAL A 314 1.46 -2.15 1.07
C VAL A 314 2.60 -1.18 1.41
N LEU A 315 3.76 -1.68 1.86
CA LEU A 315 4.95 -0.84 2.14
C LEU A 315 5.41 -0.06 0.91
N ARG A 316 5.43 -0.70 -0.27
CA ARG A 316 5.77 -0.05 -1.55
C ARG A 316 4.78 1.06 -1.92
N ILE A 317 3.49 0.84 -1.65
CA ILE A 317 2.45 1.85 -1.91
C ILE A 317 2.60 3.04 -0.95
N ILE A 318 2.96 2.77 0.31
CA ILE A 318 3.23 3.80 1.30
C ILE A 318 4.40 4.70 0.88
N ASP A 319 5.52 4.10 0.46
CA ASP A 319 6.69 4.84 -0.02
C ASP A 319 6.35 5.70 -1.25
N LYS A 320 5.62 5.12 -2.19
CA LYS A 320 5.31 5.74 -3.47
C LYS A 320 4.25 6.85 -3.42
N HIS A 321 3.27 6.74 -2.53
CA HIS A 321 2.24 7.77 -2.34
C HIS A 321 2.49 8.56 -1.06
N SER A 322 3.76 8.76 -0.71
CA SER A 322 4.23 9.45 0.50
C SER A 322 3.78 10.92 0.57
N ASP A 323 3.20 11.47 -0.49
CA ASP A 323 2.59 12.80 -0.57
C ASP A 323 1.05 12.80 -0.40
N LYS A 324 0.39 11.62 -0.36
CA LYS A 324 -1.07 11.49 -0.37
C LYS A 324 -1.61 10.87 0.91
N GLN A 325 -1.86 11.73 1.91
CA GLN A 325 -2.41 11.32 3.21
C GLN A 325 -3.62 10.39 3.10
N ARG A 326 -4.55 10.65 2.16
CA ARG A 326 -5.77 9.84 1.97
C ARG A 326 -5.45 8.37 1.64
N VAL A 327 -4.35 8.08 0.95
CA VAL A 327 -3.90 6.72 0.64
C VAL A 327 -3.13 6.13 1.81
N ILE A 328 -2.24 6.93 2.43
CA ILE A 328 -1.34 6.49 3.49
C ILE A 328 -2.06 6.11 4.77
N GLU A 329 -3.05 6.89 5.20
CA GLU A 329 -3.78 6.64 6.45
C GLU A 329 -4.42 5.24 6.51
N PRO A 330 -5.24 4.80 5.54
CA PRO A 330 -5.79 3.44 5.57
C PRO A 330 -4.73 2.36 5.30
N ALA A 331 -3.68 2.65 4.51
CA ALA A 331 -2.58 1.71 4.28
C ALA A 331 -1.83 1.39 5.59
N ILE A 332 -1.43 2.43 6.34
CA ILE A 332 -0.79 2.31 7.65
C ILE A 332 -1.73 1.64 8.66
N ALA A 333 -3.03 1.95 8.67
CA ALA A 333 -3.99 1.26 9.53
C ALA A 333 -4.11 -0.25 9.23
N SER A 334 -4.05 -0.63 7.94
CA SER A 334 -4.04 -2.05 7.53
C SER A 334 -2.78 -2.78 8.01
N LEU A 335 -1.61 -2.14 7.93
CA LEU A 335 -0.36 -2.68 8.48
C LEU A 335 -0.38 -2.74 10.00
N GLY A 336 -0.99 -1.76 10.67
CA GLY A 336 -1.21 -1.77 12.11
C GLY A 336 -1.95 -3.03 12.55
N THR A 337 -3.07 -3.32 11.90
CA THR A 337 -3.82 -4.57 12.12
C THR A 337 -2.96 -5.80 11.82
N ALA A 338 -2.24 -5.81 10.70
CA ALA A 338 -1.40 -6.93 10.30
C ALA A 338 -0.25 -7.20 11.30
N SER A 339 0.36 -6.16 11.87
CA SER A 339 1.49 -6.27 12.80
C SER A 339 1.15 -6.97 14.13
N SER A 340 -0.13 -7.17 14.44
CA SER A 340 -0.54 -7.95 15.62
C SER A 340 -0.24 -9.45 15.47
N PHE A 341 0.08 -9.92 14.27
CA PHE A 341 0.34 -11.34 13.97
C PHE A 341 1.81 -11.62 13.66
N GLU A 342 2.34 -12.71 14.23
CA GLU A 342 3.77 -13.07 14.18
C GLU A 342 4.32 -13.22 12.75
N SER A 343 3.60 -13.95 11.89
CA SER A 343 3.97 -14.14 10.47
C SER A 343 4.14 -12.82 9.72
N ASN A 344 3.24 -11.88 9.98
CA ASN A 344 3.26 -10.54 9.39
C ASN A 344 4.39 -9.69 9.99
N ARG A 345 4.63 -9.75 11.30
CA ARG A 345 5.75 -9.06 11.95
C ARG A 345 7.08 -9.51 11.37
N SER A 346 7.27 -10.81 11.18
CA SER A 346 8.50 -11.35 10.60
C SER A 346 8.78 -10.76 9.21
N GLN A 347 7.76 -10.65 8.35
CA GLN A 347 7.91 -10.00 7.05
C GLN A 347 8.11 -8.48 7.15
N LEU A 348 7.40 -7.79 8.05
CA LEU A 348 7.60 -6.35 8.28
C LEU A 348 9.04 -6.04 8.72
N THR A 349 9.63 -6.86 9.60
CA THR A 349 11.04 -6.78 9.98
C THR A 349 11.95 -7.05 8.78
N THR A 350 11.66 -8.10 8.00
CA THR A 350 12.45 -8.47 6.81
C THR A 350 12.47 -7.35 5.75
N PHE A 351 11.36 -6.61 5.62
CA PHE A 351 11.23 -5.49 4.68
C PHE A 351 11.56 -4.13 5.30
N GLU A 352 12.21 -4.10 6.47
CA GLU A 352 12.64 -2.87 7.14
C GLU A 352 11.50 -1.84 7.26
N ALA A 353 10.36 -2.25 7.81
CA ALA A 353 9.18 -1.39 7.87
C ALA A 353 9.36 -0.11 8.71
N ILE A 354 10.25 -0.11 9.71
CA ILE A 354 10.48 1.02 10.63
C ILE A 354 10.82 2.33 9.91
N PRO A 355 11.87 2.41 9.05
CA PRO A 355 12.18 3.63 8.31
C PRO A 355 11.02 4.13 7.45
N ILE A 356 10.25 3.23 6.82
CA ILE A 356 9.09 3.60 5.99
C ILE A 356 7.98 4.23 6.85
N VAL A 357 7.68 3.62 8.00
CA VAL A 357 6.66 4.09 8.94
C VAL A 357 7.06 5.42 9.58
N LEU A 358 8.34 5.60 9.94
CA LEU A 358 8.86 6.87 10.46
C LEU A 358 8.85 7.97 9.39
N ALA A 359 9.18 7.65 8.14
CA ALA A 359 9.09 8.60 7.04
C ALA A 359 7.64 9.09 6.85
N CYS A 360 6.64 8.23 7.04
CA CYS A 360 5.23 8.63 7.00
C CYS A 360 4.86 9.61 8.12
N MET A 361 5.30 9.35 9.35
CA MET A 361 5.06 10.28 10.47
C MET A 361 5.67 11.65 10.19
N LYS A 362 6.93 11.68 9.71
CA LYS A 362 7.64 12.92 9.35
C LYS A 362 6.99 13.63 8.16
N GLY A 363 6.45 12.89 7.19
CA GLY A 363 5.76 13.44 6.01
C GLY A 363 4.36 14.00 6.31
N PHE A 364 3.68 13.48 7.34
CA PHE A 364 2.33 13.88 7.72
C PHE A 364 2.23 14.27 9.20
N PRO A 365 2.94 15.34 9.63
CA PRO A 365 3.05 15.70 11.04
C PRO A 365 1.71 15.95 11.72
N GLU A 366 0.71 16.45 10.99
CA GLU A 366 -0.61 16.79 11.55
C GLU A 366 -1.64 15.65 11.42
N ALA A 367 -1.24 14.50 10.88
CA ALA A 367 -2.14 13.36 10.67
C ALA A 367 -2.17 12.42 11.88
N GLU A 368 -2.96 12.77 12.88
CA GLU A 368 -3.10 12.04 14.16
C GLU A 368 -3.21 10.51 13.98
N ARG A 369 -4.02 10.05 13.02
CA ARG A 369 -4.22 8.62 12.76
C ARG A 369 -2.99 7.92 12.20
N ILE A 370 -2.20 8.60 11.35
CA ILE A 370 -0.93 8.05 10.86
C ILE A 370 -0.01 7.83 12.05
N HIS A 371 0.17 8.85 12.91
CA HIS A 371 1.01 8.72 14.10
C HIS A 371 0.53 7.62 15.06
N GLN A 372 -0.78 7.56 15.32
CA GLN A 372 -1.38 6.54 16.19
C GLN A 372 -1.03 5.12 15.69
N TRP A 373 -1.31 4.81 14.42
CA TRP A 373 -1.08 3.48 13.87
C TRP A 373 0.41 3.19 13.63
N SER A 374 1.21 4.19 13.28
CA SER A 374 2.66 4.07 13.15
C SER A 374 3.31 3.65 14.48
N ILE A 375 2.95 4.30 15.59
CA ILE A 375 3.44 3.92 16.92
C ILE A 375 2.98 2.50 17.28
N PHE A 376 1.77 2.10 16.91
CA PHE A 376 1.30 0.73 17.13
C PHE A 376 2.12 -0.31 16.37
N ILE A 377 2.43 -0.05 15.10
CA ILE A 377 3.28 -0.93 14.28
C ILE A 377 4.66 -1.05 14.94
N ILE A 378 5.28 0.08 15.29
CA ILE A 378 6.62 0.11 15.89
C ILE A 378 6.62 -0.65 17.22
N LEU A 379 5.62 -0.43 18.08
CA LEU A 379 5.45 -1.17 19.33
C LEU A 379 5.47 -2.69 19.08
N ASN A 380 4.61 -3.18 18.19
CA ASN A 380 4.51 -4.60 17.89
C ASN A 380 5.81 -5.16 17.29
N LEU A 381 6.54 -4.39 16.50
CA LEU A 381 7.82 -4.81 15.92
C LEU A 381 8.96 -4.84 16.93
N CYS A 382 9.00 -3.88 17.86
CA CYS A 382 10.01 -3.81 18.91
C CYS A 382 9.80 -4.86 20.02
N GLU A 383 8.55 -5.28 20.27
CA GLU A 383 8.21 -6.22 21.35
C GLU A 383 8.96 -7.56 21.22
N TYR A 384 9.29 -7.95 19.98
CA TYR A 384 9.87 -9.26 19.67
C TYR A 384 11.25 -9.18 18.97
N SER A 385 11.87 -8.00 18.86
CA SER A 385 13.18 -7.86 18.21
C SER A 385 13.97 -6.67 18.75
N ASP A 386 15.16 -6.97 19.29
CA ASP A 386 16.11 -5.95 19.74
C ASP A 386 16.77 -5.23 18.55
N GLU A 387 16.87 -5.88 17.40
CA GLU A 387 17.30 -5.23 16.15
C GLU A 387 16.31 -4.13 15.75
N ASN A 388 15.00 -4.39 15.88
CA ASN A 388 13.97 -3.38 15.63
C ASN A 388 14.03 -2.23 16.64
N LYS A 389 14.27 -2.51 17.94
CA LYS A 389 14.50 -1.45 18.93
C LYS A 389 15.69 -0.58 18.54
N THR A 390 16.80 -1.21 18.16
CA THR A 390 18.03 -0.53 17.72
C THR A 390 17.77 0.31 16.48
N ALA A 391 17.09 -0.24 15.48
CA ALA A 391 16.72 0.46 14.25
C ALA A 391 15.87 1.69 14.54
N PHE A 392 14.80 1.55 15.33
CA PHE A 392 13.93 2.65 15.74
C PHE A 392 14.71 3.79 16.43
N LEU A 393 15.58 3.45 17.38
CA LEU A 393 16.39 4.45 18.09
C LEU A 393 17.41 5.14 17.18
N SER A 394 18.04 4.39 16.27
CA SER A 394 19.04 4.94 15.33
C SER A 394 18.46 5.88 14.27
N LEU A 395 17.13 5.90 14.10
CA LEU A 395 16.41 6.69 13.09
C LEU A 395 15.67 7.91 13.70
N ASP A 396 16.11 8.34 14.89
CA ASP A 396 15.47 9.38 15.70
C ASP A 396 14.00 9.07 16.01
N GLY A 397 13.65 7.79 16.05
CA GLY A 397 12.26 7.35 16.25
C GLY A 397 11.72 7.75 17.61
N PHE A 398 12.57 7.78 18.64
CA PHE A 398 12.18 8.20 19.99
C PHE A 398 11.78 9.68 20.05
N ASP A 399 12.53 10.55 19.38
CA ASP A 399 12.22 11.98 19.30
C ASP A 399 10.91 12.21 18.54
N GLU A 400 10.70 11.47 17.45
CA GLU A 400 9.45 11.53 16.68
C GLU A 400 8.26 11.02 17.50
N GLN A 401 8.43 9.95 18.28
CA GLN A 401 7.41 9.48 19.23
C GLN A 401 7.07 10.58 20.26
N CYS A 402 8.08 11.21 20.86
CA CYS A 402 7.89 12.27 21.84
C CYS A 402 7.16 13.48 21.23
N ALA A 403 7.58 13.90 20.02
CA ALA A 403 6.89 14.93 19.26
C ALA A 403 5.42 14.58 18.98
N SER A 404 5.15 13.32 18.64
CA SER A 404 3.79 12.80 18.43
C SER A 404 2.95 12.88 19.71
N MET A 405 3.51 12.46 20.85
CA MET A 405 2.83 12.52 22.14
C MET A 405 2.49 13.96 22.54
N MET A 406 3.40 14.90 22.28
CA MET A 406 3.18 16.33 22.55
C MET A 406 2.16 16.96 21.60
N ARG A 407 2.14 16.55 20.33
CA ARG A 407 1.20 17.09 19.34
C ARG A 407 -0.22 16.56 19.58
N PHE A 408 -0.36 15.28 19.88
CA PHE A 408 -1.65 14.59 19.99
C PHE A 408 -1.97 14.19 21.43
N THR A 409 -1.98 15.17 22.33
CA THR A 409 -2.20 14.94 23.77
C THR A 409 -3.57 14.37 24.09
N SER A 410 -4.58 14.57 23.23
CA SER A 410 -5.94 14.05 23.43
C SER A 410 -6.18 12.65 22.84
N ASN A 411 -5.19 12.06 22.17
CA ASN A 411 -5.34 10.71 21.61
C ASN A 411 -4.93 9.63 22.62
N ALA A 412 -5.92 9.02 23.29
CA ALA A 412 -5.67 8.00 24.30
C ALA A 412 -4.92 6.76 23.77
N TYR A 413 -5.17 6.33 22.53
CA TYR A 413 -4.52 5.16 21.94
C TYR A 413 -3.03 5.44 21.66
N LEU A 414 -2.73 6.59 21.07
CA LEU A 414 -1.37 7.02 20.81
C LEU A 414 -0.60 7.15 22.12
N GLN A 415 -1.15 7.83 23.13
CA GLN A 415 -0.48 7.95 24.44
C GLN A 415 -0.24 6.58 25.07
N ARG A 416 -1.25 5.70 25.08
CA ARG A 416 -1.13 4.34 25.62
C ARG A 416 0.02 3.58 24.97
N TRP A 417 0.05 3.52 23.63
CA TRP A 417 1.03 2.74 22.90
C TRP A 417 2.43 3.35 22.94
N ALA A 418 2.54 4.69 22.92
CA ALA A 418 3.81 5.36 23.05
C ALA A 418 4.43 5.16 24.44
N VAL A 419 3.63 5.25 25.52
CA VAL A 419 4.09 4.96 26.88
C VAL A 419 4.57 3.50 26.99
N HIS A 420 3.83 2.56 26.39
CA HIS A 420 4.23 1.15 26.36
C HIS A 420 5.56 0.96 25.62
N LEU A 421 5.69 1.52 24.42
CA LEU A 421 6.92 1.43 23.62
C LEU A 421 8.11 2.01 24.39
N MET A 422 7.93 3.12 25.10
CA MET A 422 8.98 3.68 25.95
C MET A 422 9.41 2.72 27.07
N ALA A 423 8.45 2.11 27.76
CA ALA A 423 8.74 1.13 28.80
C ALA A 423 9.51 -0.08 28.26
N LEU A 424 9.07 -0.59 27.10
CA LEU A 424 9.69 -1.70 26.39
C LEU A 424 11.13 -1.40 25.93
N LEU A 425 11.41 -0.15 25.52
CA LEU A 425 12.75 0.26 25.10
C LEU A 425 13.73 0.31 26.27
N VAL A 426 13.26 0.71 27.46
CA VAL A 426 14.08 0.77 28.68
C VAL A 426 14.26 -0.61 29.32
N GLN A 427 13.28 -1.50 29.17
CA GLN A 427 13.29 -2.80 29.82
C GLN A 427 14.57 -3.59 29.50
N ASP A 428 15.33 -3.89 30.55
CA ASP A 428 16.57 -4.66 30.53
C ASP A 428 17.67 -4.08 29.59
N ASN A 429 17.62 -2.76 29.30
CA ASN A 429 18.60 -2.06 28.48
C ASN A 429 19.01 -0.69 29.07
N ALA A 430 20.17 -0.65 29.73
CA ALA A 430 20.68 0.55 30.39
C ALA A 430 21.14 1.66 29.40
N GLU A 431 21.52 1.31 28.17
CA GLU A 431 21.89 2.34 27.16
C GLU A 431 20.65 3.10 26.69
N ASN A 432 19.55 2.38 26.46
CA ASN A 432 18.28 2.96 26.07
C ASN A 432 17.66 3.80 27.20
N GLU A 433 17.82 3.37 28.44
CA GLU A 433 17.41 4.13 29.62
C GLU A 433 17.99 5.55 29.62
N ASP A 434 19.31 5.65 29.46
CA ASP A 434 20.04 6.90 29.44
C ASP A 434 19.55 7.83 28.31
N LEU A 435 19.21 7.23 27.16
CA LEU A 435 18.64 7.93 26.01
C LEU A 435 17.24 8.46 26.33
N VAL A 436 16.34 7.61 26.82
CA VAL A 436 14.95 7.97 27.18
C VAL A 436 14.93 9.07 28.25
N PHE A 437 15.83 9.00 29.22
CA PHE A 437 15.98 10.03 30.25
C PHE A 437 16.44 11.36 29.67
N LYS A 438 17.54 11.37 28.89
CA LYS A 438 18.11 12.59 28.29
C LYS A 438 17.16 13.26 27.29
N ALA A 439 16.38 12.47 26.58
CA ALA A 439 15.39 12.97 25.62
C ALA A 439 14.06 13.41 26.28
N GLY A 440 13.93 13.33 27.62
CA GLY A 440 12.78 13.87 28.33
C GLY A 440 11.52 13.00 28.25
N GLY A 441 11.68 11.68 28.13
CA GLY A 441 10.54 10.75 28.05
C GLY A 441 9.65 10.74 29.30
N ILE A 442 10.24 10.85 30.49
CA ILE A 442 9.49 10.79 31.77
C ILE A 442 8.40 11.88 31.88
N PRO A 443 8.70 13.18 31.62
CA PRO A 443 7.66 14.22 31.56
C PRO A 443 6.47 13.87 30.67
N HIS A 444 6.68 13.16 29.56
CA HIS A 444 5.60 12.78 28.64
C HIS A 444 4.72 11.68 29.23
N VAL A 445 5.31 10.69 29.91
CA VAL A 445 4.56 9.65 30.65
C VAL A 445 3.68 10.28 31.74
N LEU A 446 4.24 11.20 32.53
CA LEU A 446 3.50 11.89 33.59
C LEU A 446 2.42 12.83 33.02
N SER A 447 2.68 13.48 31.89
CA SER A 447 1.69 14.28 31.18
C SER A 447 0.52 13.43 30.67
N ALA A 448 0.80 12.25 30.13
CA ALA A 448 -0.23 11.29 29.71
C ALA A 448 -1.07 10.84 30.92
N ALA A 449 -0.44 10.52 32.05
CA ALA A 449 -1.13 10.15 33.29
C ALA A 449 -2.06 11.26 33.79
N LYS A 450 -1.61 12.51 33.74
CA LYS A 450 -2.42 13.68 34.13
C LYS A 450 -3.60 13.90 33.18
N THR A 451 -3.37 13.77 31.88
CA THR A 451 -4.39 14.00 30.85
C THR A 451 -5.45 12.90 30.85
N PHE A 452 -5.05 11.67 31.14
CA PHE A 452 -5.89 10.47 31.08
C PHE A 452 -6.06 9.81 32.44
N SER A 453 -6.17 10.62 33.51
CA SER A 453 -6.23 10.14 34.89
C SER A 453 -7.44 9.25 35.21
N THR A 454 -8.45 9.22 34.33
CA THR A 454 -9.64 8.35 34.45
C THR A 454 -9.69 7.25 33.40
N ASN A 455 -8.70 7.14 32.51
CA ASN A 455 -8.64 6.09 31.50
C ASN A 455 -7.78 4.93 32.02
N THR A 456 -8.44 3.86 32.46
CA THR A 456 -7.79 2.68 33.04
C THR A 456 -6.71 2.10 32.13
N SER A 457 -6.94 2.08 30.82
CA SER A 457 -6.02 1.49 29.86
C SER A 457 -4.73 2.30 29.69
N VAL A 458 -4.82 3.64 29.70
CA VAL A 458 -3.63 4.51 29.66
C VAL A 458 -2.89 4.42 31.00
N MET A 459 -3.62 4.48 32.12
CA MET A 459 -3.04 4.44 33.46
C MET A 459 -2.33 3.12 33.74
N GLU A 460 -2.83 1.98 33.26
CA GLU A 460 -2.14 0.70 33.36
C GLU A 460 -0.76 0.74 32.68
N ASN A 461 -0.67 1.29 31.47
CA ASN A 461 0.61 1.40 30.75
C ASN A 461 1.55 2.43 31.40
N VAL A 462 1.00 3.51 31.96
CA VAL A 462 1.76 4.47 32.79
C VAL A 462 2.38 3.77 33.98
N VAL A 463 1.61 2.99 34.73
CA VAL A 463 2.09 2.31 35.94
C VAL A 463 3.17 1.27 35.59
N ILE A 464 2.98 0.51 34.51
CA ILE A 464 4.00 -0.42 34.00
C ILE A 464 5.30 0.35 33.64
N ALA A 465 5.19 1.47 32.93
CA ALA A 465 6.36 2.29 32.60
C ALA A 465 7.08 2.81 33.86
N LEU A 466 6.35 3.33 34.85
CA LEU A 466 6.91 3.79 36.12
C LEU A 466 7.60 2.66 36.89
N GLN A 467 7.03 1.46 36.89
CA GLN A 467 7.64 0.29 37.51
C GLN A 467 8.97 -0.07 36.86
N ILE A 468 9.03 -0.09 35.52
CA ILE A 468 10.26 -0.39 34.77
C ILE A 468 11.32 0.69 35.03
N PHE A 469 10.93 1.96 34.93
CA PHE A 469 11.81 3.11 35.15
C PHE A 469 12.42 3.12 36.55
N THR A 470 11.61 2.86 37.58
CA THR A 470 12.09 2.86 38.97
C THR A 470 12.94 1.65 39.33
N LYS A 471 12.83 0.55 38.58
CA LYS A 471 13.68 -0.63 38.75
C LYS A 471 15.09 -0.38 38.20
N GLN A 472 15.21 0.46 37.17
CA GLN A 472 16.40 0.52 36.34
C GLN A 472 17.46 1.52 36.86
N SER A 473 17.07 2.73 37.26
CA SER A 473 18.01 3.75 37.75
C SER A 473 17.50 4.53 38.96
N ALA A 474 18.41 4.72 39.92
CA ALA A 474 18.20 5.62 41.04
C ALA A 474 17.98 7.06 40.57
N GLN A 475 18.69 7.53 39.54
CA GLN A 475 18.53 8.89 39.00
C GLN A 475 17.12 9.11 38.44
N ILE A 476 16.60 8.14 37.69
CA ILE A 476 15.23 8.18 37.16
C ILE A 476 14.22 8.14 38.30
N THR A 477 14.47 7.29 39.31
CA THR A 477 13.62 7.17 40.50
C THR A 477 13.56 8.49 41.26
N GLU A 478 14.69 9.14 41.51
CA GLU A 478 14.77 10.46 42.15
C GLU A 478 14.01 11.52 41.34
N PHE A 479 14.19 11.54 40.02
CA PHE A 479 13.48 12.47 39.15
C PHE A 479 11.96 12.25 39.20
N LEU A 480 11.50 10.99 39.16
CA LEU A 480 10.08 10.66 39.30
C LEU A 480 9.50 11.11 40.64
N ILE A 481 10.25 10.97 41.73
CA ILE A 481 9.86 11.46 43.05
C ILE A 481 9.67 12.98 43.03
N GLN A 482 10.65 13.71 42.46
CA GLN A 482 10.59 15.17 42.33
C GLN A 482 9.40 15.65 41.46
N GLN A 483 8.93 14.82 40.53
CA GLN A 483 7.79 15.12 39.64
C GLN A 483 6.45 14.58 40.16
N ASN A 484 6.34 14.24 41.45
CA ASN A 484 5.12 13.68 42.07
C ASN A 484 4.65 12.35 41.44
N GLY A 485 5.56 11.54 40.91
CA GLY A 485 5.24 10.22 40.34
C GLY A 485 4.55 9.28 41.34
N LEU A 486 4.75 9.48 42.64
CA LEU A 486 4.06 8.75 43.70
C LEU A 486 2.53 8.96 43.66
N ASP A 487 2.08 10.20 43.45
CA ASP A 487 0.64 10.51 43.42
C ASP A 487 -0.02 9.86 42.20
N VAL A 488 0.72 9.68 41.09
CA VAL A 488 0.26 8.96 39.90
C VAL A 488 0.01 7.48 40.20
N LEU A 489 0.90 6.82 40.95
CA LEU A 489 0.73 5.40 41.32
C LEU A 489 -0.51 5.20 42.20
N ILE A 490 -0.72 6.08 43.17
CA ILE A 490 -1.86 6.02 44.09
C ILE A 490 -3.16 6.26 43.33
N ALA A 491 -3.21 7.31 42.50
CA ALA A 491 -4.37 7.60 41.67
C ALA A 491 -4.74 6.42 40.76
N ALA A 492 -3.74 5.71 40.22
CA ALA A 492 -3.99 4.52 39.40
C ALA A 492 -4.59 3.35 40.22
N MET A 493 -4.07 3.08 41.42
CA MET A 493 -4.60 2.05 42.31
C MET A 493 -6.02 2.39 42.80
N GLU A 494 -6.33 3.67 43.01
CA GLU A 494 -7.67 4.12 43.39
C GLU A 494 -8.66 4.08 42.21
N LEU A 495 -8.19 4.32 40.98
CA LEU A 495 -9.00 4.29 39.77
C LEU A 495 -9.52 2.88 39.47
N ASP A 496 -8.66 1.86 39.62
CA ASP A 496 -9.04 0.47 39.36
C ASP A 496 -8.45 -0.48 40.41
N PRO A 497 -9.00 -0.49 41.65
CA PRO A 497 -8.47 -1.27 42.77
C PRO A 497 -8.61 -2.78 42.59
N ARG A 498 -9.30 -3.23 41.53
CA ARG A 498 -9.54 -4.65 41.22
C ARG A 498 -8.67 -5.14 40.06
N ASN A 499 -7.92 -4.26 39.41
CA ASN A 499 -6.99 -4.64 38.36
C ASN A 499 -5.67 -5.12 38.99
N GLU A 500 -5.46 -6.44 38.90
CA GLU A 500 -4.27 -7.10 39.45
C GLU A 500 -2.98 -6.55 38.83
N VAL A 501 -2.97 -6.27 37.52
CA VAL A 501 -1.79 -5.76 36.81
C VAL A 501 -1.43 -4.37 37.30
N VAL A 502 -2.41 -3.48 37.44
CA VAL A 502 -2.22 -2.13 37.99
C VAL A 502 -1.70 -2.22 39.43
N MET A 503 -2.32 -3.04 40.27
CA MET A 503 -1.95 -3.17 41.68
C MET A 503 -0.53 -3.74 41.85
N ALA A 504 -0.20 -4.80 41.12
CA ALA A 504 1.12 -5.44 41.19
C ALA A 504 2.23 -4.48 40.78
N ASN A 505 2.08 -3.79 39.64
CA ASN A 505 3.07 -2.86 39.12
C ASN A 505 3.17 -1.58 39.95
N ALA A 506 2.04 -1.05 40.44
CA ALA A 506 2.04 0.14 41.28
C ALA A 506 2.73 -0.10 42.62
N LEU A 507 2.47 -1.25 43.26
CA LEU A 507 3.15 -1.63 44.50
C LEU A 507 4.64 -1.92 44.27
N ALA A 508 5.01 -2.51 43.15
CA ALA A 508 6.42 -2.71 42.79
C ALA A 508 7.17 -1.37 42.62
N ALA A 509 6.56 -0.41 41.91
CA ALA A 509 7.11 0.94 41.74
C ALA A 509 7.18 1.69 43.08
N LEU A 510 6.14 1.57 43.91
CA LEU A 510 6.09 2.16 45.24
C LEU A 510 7.20 1.62 46.14
N ARG A 511 7.43 0.31 46.14
CA ARG A 511 8.56 -0.30 46.87
C ARG A 511 9.88 0.33 46.45
N ASN A 512 10.11 0.50 45.16
CA ASN A 512 11.34 1.10 44.65
C ASN A 512 11.50 2.56 45.11
N PHE A 513 10.41 3.35 45.14
CA PHE A 513 10.43 4.69 45.72
C PHE A 513 10.78 4.69 47.22
N LEU A 514 10.15 3.80 48.00
CA LEU A 514 10.38 3.71 49.46
C LEU A 514 11.80 3.25 49.80
N LEU A 515 12.41 2.41 48.96
CA LEU A 515 13.81 2.02 49.09
C LEU A 515 14.77 3.18 48.81
N HIS A 516 14.35 4.17 48.01
CA HIS A 516 15.22 5.26 47.60
C HIS A 516 15.26 6.43 48.59
N ASP A 517 14.11 6.84 49.14
CA ASP A 517 14.00 8.02 50.02
C ASP A 517 13.24 7.74 51.32
N ARG A 518 13.93 7.91 52.46
CA ARG A 518 13.34 7.76 53.79
C ARG A 518 12.26 8.81 54.09
N ALA A 519 12.33 10.00 53.51
CA ALA A 519 11.28 11.00 53.71
C ALA A 519 9.94 10.54 53.13
N LEU A 520 9.98 9.76 52.04
CA LEU A 520 8.77 9.15 51.46
C LEU A 520 8.16 8.08 52.35
N VAL A 521 8.96 7.38 53.15
CA VAL A 521 8.44 6.40 54.12
C VAL A 521 7.51 7.10 55.12
N THR A 522 7.96 8.21 55.71
CA THR A 522 7.12 8.97 56.66
C THR A 522 5.87 9.51 55.97
N ALA A 523 6.01 10.11 54.78
CA ALA A 523 4.89 10.64 54.02
C ALA A 523 3.87 9.56 53.61
N ALA A 524 4.33 8.37 53.23
CA ALA A 524 3.48 7.24 52.86
C ALA A 524 2.66 6.71 54.04
N VAL A 525 3.28 6.65 55.24
CA VAL A 525 2.59 6.28 56.48
C VAL A 525 1.53 7.33 56.83
N ASP A 526 1.88 8.62 56.77
CA ASP A 526 0.97 9.73 57.10
C ASP A 526 -0.22 9.81 56.14
N LYS A 527 -0.01 9.50 54.85
CA LYS A 527 -1.07 9.44 53.82
C LYS A 527 -1.92 8.16 53.89
N GLY A 528 -1.63 7.23 54.81
CA GLY A 528 -2.43 6.03 55.01
C GLY A 528 -2.20 4.91 53.97
N TYR A 529 -1.09 4.93 53.24
CA TYR A 529 -0.76 3.89 52.24
C TYR A 529 -0.66 2.47 52.80
N PRO A 530 -0.31 2.23 54.09
CA PRO A 530 -0.39 0.88 54.67
C PRO A 530 -1.79 0.24 54.55
N LEU A 531 -2.86 1.04 54.59
CA LEU A 531 -4.22 0.52 54.40
C LEU A 531 -4.46 0.05 52.96
N VAL A 532 -3.87 0.72 51.97
CA VAL A 532 -3.94 0.30 50.56
C VAL A 532 -3.29 -1.06 50.38
N MET A 533 -2.12 -1.28 51.00
CA MET A 533 -1.40 -2.56 50.96
C MET A 533 -2.18 -3.68 51.64
N TYR A 534 -2.75 -3.41 52.82
CA TYR A 534 -3.63 -4.34 53.53
C TYR A 534 -4.84 -4.75 52.67
N ASN A 535 -5.52 -3.76 52.09
CA ASN A 535 -6.66 -4.02 51.22
C ASN A 535 -6.26 -4.84 49.99
N ALA A 536 -5.10 -4.55 49.39
CA ALA A 536 -4.58 -5.30 48.25
C ALA A 536 -4.32 -6.78 48.62
N THR A 537 -3.68 -7.08 49.75
CA THR A 537 -3.45 -8.46 50.20
C THR A 537 -4.73 -9.20 50.56
N CYS A 538 -5.73 -8.51 51.11
CA CYS A 538 -7.03 -9.12 51.42
C CYS A 538 -7.86 -9.40 50.16
N TYR A 539 -7.73 -8.56 49.14
CA TYR A 539 -8.50 -8.69 47.91
C TYR A 539 -7.86 -9.68 46.93
N PHE A 540 -6.53 -9.62 46.75
CA PHE A 540 -5.78 -10.44 45.79
C PHE A 540 -5.11 -11.65 46.47
N THR A 541 -5.88 -12.45 47.21
CA THR A 541 -5.38 -13.60 47.98
C THR A 541 -4.68 -14.68 47.15
N ASN A 542 -4.96 -14.73 45.85
CA ASN A 542 -4.36 -15.68 44.90
C ASN A 542 -3.33 -15.03 43.97
N SER A 543 -2.90 -13.79 44.23
CA SER A 543 -1.85 -13.12 43.45
C SER A 543 -0.55 -13.01 44.26
N PRO A 544 0.41 -13.93 44.07
CA PRO A 544 1.68 -13.88 44.80
C PRO A 544 2.43 -12.58 44.56
N GLU A 545 2.31 -12.00 43.37
CA GLU A 545 3.01 -10.78 43.00
C GLU A 545 2.47 -9.56 43.78
N VAL A 546 1.14 -9.38 43.82
CA VAL A 546 0.51 -8.33 44.62
C VAL A 546 0.85 -8.48 46.09
N ILE A 547 0.70 -9.69 46.64
CA ILE A 547 0.99 -9.97 48.05
C ILE A 547 2.45 -9.67 48.38
N THR A 548 3.38 -10.16 47.56
CA THR A 548 4.81 -9.96 47.78
C THR A 548 5.19 -8.48 47.72
N ASN A 549 4.67 -7.73 46.74
CA ASN A 549 4.96 -6.31 46.62
C ASN A 549 4.32 -5.48 47.75
N ALA A 550 3.09 -5.80 48.16
CA ALA A 550 2.43 -5.17 49.31
C ALA A 550 3.22 -5.39 50.61
N VAL A 551 3.59 -6.64 50.91
CA VAL A 551 4.37 -6.98 52.12
C VAL A 551 5.72 -6.29 52.10
N ASN A 552 6.42 -6.28 50.96
CA ASN A 552 7.70 -5.60 50.83
C ASN A 552 7.58 -4.08 51.06
N CYS A 553 6.49 -3.45 50.63
CA CYS A 553 6.24 -2.05 50.93
C CYS A 553 6.03 -1.81 52.44
N CYS A 554 5.27 -2.68 53.13
CA CYS A 554 5.11 -2.62 54.59
C CYS A 554 6.46 -2.73 55.32
N ILE A 555 7.31 -3.66 54.89
CA ILE A 555 8.67 -3.84 55.42
C ILE A 555 9.50 -2.57 55.20
N CYS A 556 9.45 -1.97 54.00
CA CYS A 556 10.17 -0.71 53.72
C CYS A 556 9.71 0.43 54.63
N MET A 557 8.45 0.42 55.08
CA MET A 557 7.90 1.40 56.02
C MET A 557 8.18 1.08 57.50
N GLY A 558 8.90 -0.01 57.79
CA GLY A 558 9.17 -0.43 59.16
C GLY A 558 7.94 -0.95 59.91
N LEU A 559 6.91 -1.37 59.18
CA LEU A 559 5.73 -2.00 59.75
C LEU A 559 5.94 -3.50 59.82
N ASP A 560 5.57 -4.12 60.95
CA ASP A 560 5.50 -5.58 61.03
C ASP A 560 4.32 -6.03 60.13
N PRO A 561 4.57 -6.81 59.07
CA PRO A 561 3.51 -7.32 58.22
C PRO A 561 2.47 -8.11 59.03
N LEU A 562 2.85 -8.72 60.15
CA LEU A 562 1.99 -9.61 60.95
C LEU A 562 1.12 -8.86 62.00
N ASP A 563 1.45 -7.62 62.36
CA ASP A 563 0.66 -6.85 63.35
C ASP A 563 -0.54 -6.13 62.74
N LYS A 564 -0.64 -6.07 61.40
CA LYS A 564 -1.71 -5.36 60.68
C LYS A 564 -2.31 -6.09 59.48
N LEU A 565 -1.73 -7.18 58.99
CA LEU A 565 -2.38 -8.13 58.04
C LEU A 565 -3.14 -9.21 58.81
#